data_AF-A0A3D3GMR1-F1
#
_entry.id   AF-A0A3D3GMR1-F1
#
_cell.length_a   1.000
_cell.length_b   1.000
_cell.length_c   1.000
_cell.angle_alpha   90.00
_cell.angle_beta   90.00
_cell.angle_gamma   90.00
#
_symmetry.space_group_name_H-M   'P 1'
#
loop_
_entity.id
_entity.type
_entity.pdbx_description
1 polymer ?
#
loop_
_entity_poly.entity_id
_entity_poly.type
_entity_poly.pdbx_seq_one_letter_code
_entity_poly.pdbx_strand_id
1 'polypeptide(L)'
;MKLRTVYTPIFTLRLLRLCCTGSLLLAGCLSSTPPQSTLNAITATPSPTFNYPGGEKAAKVIFKIDATNGSFDSFPSAGTPPGEGKGFAARRVFRPDNTVLSAFPPWLTGVEVGISGTGNTAAIYDKCARFATAEEVNLSNCIFGGGNKVCSAPGSYYRVSEVDCTSAATLLSVNDGDGSATDGIYIRAYFSRDTAKLAAHENILAVIEYSATSFHKFQSDPKSCMSGVNFSADNCSDFSWKVFLRSAGSSTVPQPFMTLIPRMTGYVEETTLKTGGEVQSKQVILPLASDGTLNLFQISRTKSRLKPADLDGAWNAFIGVCGESTPLCAGTVFQSITFYRI
;
A
#
# COMPACT_ATOMS: atom_id res chain seq x y z
N MET A 1 21.02 -54.45 -3.16
CA MET A 1 20.82 -53.51 -2.03
C MET A 1 19.41 -52.94 -2.18
N LYS A 2 18.36 -53.55 -1.59
CA LYS A 2 17.62 -53.11 -0.37
C LYS A 2 17.50 -51.57 -0.27
N LEU A 3 16.35 -50.88 -0.10
CA LEU A 3 14.96 -51.21 0.27
C LEU A 3 14.03 -49.99 0.02
N ARG A 4 12.75 -50.27 -0.31
CA ARG A 4 11.46 -49.66 0.13
C ARG A 4 11.05 -48.19 -0.12
N THR A 5 10.05 -48.05 -0.99
CA THR A 5 8.62 -47.66 -0.77
C THR A 5 8.22 -46.70 0.38
N VAL A 6 7.39 -45.67 0.09
CA VAL A 6 5.99 -45.47 0.60
C VAL A 6 5.40 -44.05 0.32
N TYR A 7 4.28 -44.05 -0.42
CA TYR A 7 3.03 -43.24 -0.39
C TYR A 7 2.94 -41.73 -0.74
N THR A 8 2.09 -41.47 -1.74
CA THR A 8 1.26 -40.28 -1.96
C THR A 8 -0.23 -40.67 -1.90
N PRO A 9 -1.14 -39.86 -1.32
CA PRO A 9 -2.57 -40.02 -1.55
C PRO A 9 -3.05 -39.15 -2.72
N ILE A 10 -3.89 -39.79 -3.54
CA ILE A 10 -4.62 -39.28 -4.68
C ILE A 10 -5.94 -38.68 -4.19
N PHE A 11 -6.29 -37.48 -4.64
CA PHE A 11 -7.69 -37.04 -4.70
C PHE A 11 -7.98 -36.50 -6.10
N THR A 12 -8.64 -37.35 -6.89
CA THR A 12 -9.21 -37.03 -8.20
C THR A 12 -10.66 -36.59 -7.98
N LEU A 13 -11.00 -35.33 -8.28
CA LEU A 13 -12.38 -34.95 -8.55
C LEU A 13 -12.53 -34.62 -10.03
N ARG A 14 -13.05 -35.59 -10.79
CA ARG A 14 -13.71 -35.35 -12.07
C ARG A 14 -15.15 -34.99 -11.76
N LEU A 15 -15.66 -33.89 -12.30
CA LEU A 15 -17.11 -33.77 -12.53
C LEU A 15 -17.40 -33.20 -13.91
N LEU A 16 -18.35 -33.90 -14.54
CA LEU A 16 -18.82 -33.87 -15.91
C LEU A 16 -19.31 -32.50 -16.39
N ARG A 17 -19.00 -32.18 -17.65
CA ARG A 17 -19.85 -31.34 -18.50
C ARG A 17 -21.06 -32.16 -18.95
N LEU A 18 -22.26 -31.62 -18.78
CA LEU A 18 -23.45 -32.08 -19.50
C LEU A 18 -24.12 -30.85 -20.14
N CYS A 19 -24.04 -30.78 -21.47
CA CYS A 19 -24.94 -29.97 -22.30
C CYS A 19 -26.28 -30.70 -22.38
N CYS A 20 -27.39 -29.98 -22.14
CA CYS A 20 -28.70 -30.37 -22.65
C CYS A 20 -29.47 -29.10 -23.02
N THR A 21 -29.61 -28.90 -24.33
CA THR A 21 -30.64 -28.09 -24.98
C THR A 21 -32.00 -28.73 -24.79
N GLY A 22 -33.04 -27.94 -24.52
CA GLY A 22 -34.43 -28.42 -24.55
C GLY A 22 -35.42 -27.41 -24.01
N SER A 23 -35.98 -26.58 -24.88
CA SER A 23 -37.24 -25.86 -24.61
C SER A 23 -38.40 -26.84 -24.69
N LEU A 24 -39.25 -26.89 -23.65
CA LEU A 24 -40.63 -27.36 -23.76
C LEU A 24 -41.48 -26.76 -22.62
N LEU A 25 -42.70 -26.42 -23.02
CA LEU A 25 -43.70 -25.57 -22.38
C LEU A 25 -44.54 -26.30 -21.32
N LEU A 26 -45.13 -25.48 -20.42
CA LEU A 26 -46.41 -25.63 -19.69
C LEU A 26 -46.68 -26.91 -18.86
N ALA A 27 -46.84 -26.72 -17.54
CA ALA A 27 -48.09 -26.86 -16.77
C ALA A 27 -47.83 -27.30 -15.30
N GLY A 28 -48.51 -26.63 -14.35
CA GLY A 28 -48.79 -27.18 -13.02
C GLY A 28 -47.89 -26.76 -11.86
N CYS A 29 -48.09 -25.54 -11.33
CA CYS A 29 -47.73 -25.26 -9.93
C CYS A 29 -48.74 -25.97 -9.03
N LEU A 30 -48.38 -27.16 -8.53
CA LEU A 30 -49.02 -27.76 -7.37
C LEU A 30 -48.55 -26.98 -6.12
N SER A 31 -49.45 -26.16 -5.59
CA SER A 31 -49.30 -25.51 -4.29
C SER A 31 -49.30 -26.56 -3.17
N SER A 32 -48.12 -27.02 -2.75
CA SER A 32 -47.98 -27.69 -1.46
C SER A 32 -47.74 -26.62 -0.39
N THR A 33 -48.76 -26.37 0.44
CA THR A 33 -48.62 -25.63 1.69
C THR A 33 -47.56 -26.32 2.56
N PRO A 34 -46.45 -25.66 2.93
CA PRO A 34 -45.53 -26.23 3.90
C PRO A 34 -46.24 -26.33 5.26
N PRO A 35 -46.00 -27.39 6.05
CA PRO A 35 -46.52 -27.49 7.40
C PRO A 35 -46.03 -26.30 8.24
N GLN A 36 -46.95 -25.61 8.91
CA GLN A 36 -46.65 -24.59 9.90
C GLN A 36 -45.84 -25.24 11.04
N SER A 37 -44.52 -25.15 10.94
CA SER A 37 -43.65 -25.30 12.09
C SER A 37 -43.95 -24.14 13.03
N THR A 38 -44.42 -24.44 14.24
CA THR A 38 -44.45 -23.50 15.34
C THR A 38 -43.00 -23.11 15.64
N LEU A 39 -42.54 -22.02 15.01
CA LEU A 39 -41.32 -21.32 15.41
C LEU A 39 -41.54 -20.88 16.86
N ASN A 40 -40.95 -21.62 17.80
CA ASN A 40 -40.70 -21.11 19.13
C ASN A 40 -39.99 -19.76 18.94
N ALA A 41 -40.57 -18.70 19.50
CA ALA A 41 -39.97 -17.37 19.49
C ALA A 41 -38.53 -17.52 20.00
N ILE A 42 -37.56 -17.38 19.10
CA ILE A 42 -36.16 -17.28 19.48
C ILE A 42 -36.09 -16.01 20.30
N THR A 43 -35.97 -16.15 21.62
CA THR A 43 -35.72 -15.04 22.53
C THR A 43 -34.51 -14.30 21.97
N ALA A 44 -34.71 -13.07 21.49
CA ALA A 44 -33.64 -12.29 20.92
C ALA A 44 -32.56 -12.13 22.00
N THR A 45 -31.41 -12.77 21.81
CA THR A 45 -30.27 -12.57 22.69
C THR A 45 -29.94 -11.08 22.64
N PRO A 46 -29.99 -10.35 23.77
CA PRO A 46 -29.69 -8.94 23.75
C PRO A 46 -28.28 -8.74 23.18
N SER A 47 -28.17 -7.87 22.19
CA SER A 47 -26.86 -7.52 21.65
C SER A 47 -26.01 -6.93 22.78
N PRO A 48 -24.74 -7.34 22.92
CA PRO A 48 -23.87 -6.78 23.94
C PRO A 48 -23.82 -5.25 23.78
N THR A 49 -24.02 -4.53 24.89
CA THR A 49 -23.86 -3.08 24.92
C THR A 49 -22.38 -2.75 24.95
N PHE A 50 -21.86 -2.15 23.87
CA PHE A 50 -20.47 -1.72 23.81
C PHE A 50 -20.32 -0.25 24.23
N ASN A 51 -19.43 0.01 25.19
CA ASN A 51 -19.00 1.36 25.51
C ASN A 51 -17.83 1.74 24.62
N TYR A 52 -18.07 2.65 23.67
CA TYR A 52 -17.01 3.19 22.81
C TYR A 52 -16.28 4.33 23.53
N PRO A 53 -14.94 4.37 23.50
CA PRO A 53 -14.18 5.54 23.90
C PRO A 53 -14.67 6.77 23.12
N GLY A 54 -14.89 7.87 23.83
CA GLY A 54 -15.23 9.15 23.21
C GLY A 54 -14.09 9.71 22.33
N GLY A 55 -14.33 10.87 21.72
CA GLY A 55 -13.36 11.59 20.90
C GLY A 55 -13.49 11.35 19.40
N GLU A 56 -12.49 11.82 18.64
CA GLU A 56 -12.47 11.77 17.18
C GLU A 56 -12.42 10.32 16.69
N LYS A 57 -13.33 9.96 15.76
CA LYS A 57 -13.40 8.61 15.17
C LYS A 57 -12.49 8.42 13.96
N ALA A 58 -11.97 9.51 13.41
CA ALA A 58 -11.11 9.48 12.25
C ALA A 58 -9.97 10.49 12.36
N ALA A 59 -8.83 10.14 11.77
CA ALA A 59 -7.69 11.03 11.60
C ALA A 59 -7.04 10.81 10.24
N LYS A 60 -6.79 11.89 9.52
CA LYS A 60 -6.14 11.96 8.23
C LYS A 60 -4.75 12.55 8.39
N VAL A 61 -3.75 11.87 7.83
CA VAL A 61 -2.40 12.40 7.63
C VAL A 61 -2.29 12.79 6.16
N ILE A 62 -1.92 14.04 5.90
CA ILE A 62 -1.64 14.55 4.56
C ILE A 62 -0.13 14.52 4.36
N PHE A 63 0.35 13.74 3.40
CA PHE A 63 1.78 13.54 3.14
C PHE A 63 2.38 14.73 2.37
N LYS A 64 2.27 15.92 2.97
CA LYS A 64 2.75 17.19 2.46
C LYS A 64 3.52 17.94 3.55
N ILE A 65 4.63 18.58 3.16
CA ILE A 65 5.32 19.58 3.97
C ILE A 65 4.62 20.93 3.77
N ASP A 66 3.78 21.30 4.71
CA ASP A 66 3.03 22.55 4.70
C ASP A 66 2.50 22.80 6.12
N ALA A 67 2.84 23.96 6.70
CA ALA A 67 2.45 24.32 8.06
C ALA A 67 0.92 24.42 8.25
N THR A 68 0.18 24.65 7.16
CA THR A 68 -1.26 24.91 7.16
C THR A 68 -2.04 23.72 6.61
N ASN A 69 -1.58 23.16 5.49
CA ASN A 69 -2.32 22.14 4.73
C ASN A 69 -1.65 20.76 4.73
N GLY A 70 -0.56 20.59 5.49
CA GLY A 70 0.25 19.38 5.52
C GLY A 70 0.44 18.86 6.94
N SER A 71 0.69 17.55 7.04
CA SER A 71 0.99 16.91 8.31
C SER A 71 2.46 17.08 8.74
N PHE A 72 3.33 17.61 7.87
CA PHE A 72 4.76 17.70 8.12
C PHE A 72 5.25 19.15 8.02
N ASP A 73 6.24 19.53 8.84
CA ASP A 73 6.61 20.94 9.03
C ASP A 73 7.69 21.47 8.08
N SER A 74 8.69 20.67 7.71
CA SER A 74 9.82 21.15 6.88
C SER A 74 10.51 20.05 6.08
N PHE A 75 11.32 20.44 5.09
CA PHE A 75 12.20 19.49 4.41
C PHE A 75 13.31 19.03 5.36
N PRO A 76 13.57 17.71 5.47
CA PRO A 76 14.77 17.26 6.17
C PRO A 76 16.00 17.63 5.34
N SER A 77 16.96 18.35 5.94
CA SER A 77 18.21 18.78 5.27
C SER A 77 19.17 17.62 4.98
N ALA A 78 18.97 16.48 5.63
CA ALA A 78 19.57 15.20 5.33
C ALA A 78 18.56 14.13 5.77
N GLY A 79 18.36 13.08 4.97
CA GLY A 79 17.42 11.98 5.22
C GLY A 79 17.77 11.11 6.43
N THR A 80 18.25 11.69 7.53
CA THR A 80 18.61 10.99 8.75
C THR A 80 17.38 10.90 9.66
N PRO A 81 16.72 9.73 9.75
CA PRO A 81 15.82 9.43 10.86
C PRO A 81 16.56 9.69 12.20
N PRO A 82 15.98 10.38 13.21
CA PRO A 82 16.67 10.71 14.49
C PRO A 82 17.03 9.50 15.39
N GLY A 83 17.08 8.29 14.82
CA GLY A 83 17.41 7.02 15.45
C GLY A 83 16.86 5.86 14.63
N GLU A 84 17.33 4.64 14.91
CA GLU A 84 16.72 3.41 14.38
C GLU A 84 15.22 3.40 14.67
N GLY A 85 14.40 3.11 13.66
CA GLY A 85 12.94 3.10 13.82
C GLY A 85 12.28 4.47 14.03
N LYS A 86 12.97 5.59 13.73
CA LYS A 86 12.40 6.94 13.85
C LYS A 86 12.33 7.64 12.50
N GLY A 87 11.28 7.46 11.73
CA GLY A 87 11.06 8.18 10.48
C GLY A 87 10.89 9.69 10.67
N PHE A 88 10.63 10.39 9.58
CA PHE A 88 10.18 11.77 9.65
C PHE A 88 8.73 11.78 10.13
N ALA A 89 8.49 12.36 11.30
CA ALA A 89 7.22 12.27 12.00
C ALA A 89 6.22 13.34 11.54
N ALA A 90 4.96 12.94 11.43
CA ALA A 90 3.84 13.85 11.28
C ALA A 90 3.64 14.66 12.57
N ARG A 91 3.37 15.95 12.40
CA ARG A 91 3.20 16.94 13.46
C ARG A 91 1.75 17.36 13.63
N ARG A 92 0.93 17.14 12.60
CA ARG A 92 -0.49 17.46 12.57
C ARG A 92 -1.30 16.36 11.91
N VAL A 93 -2.57 16.28 12.30
CA VAL A 93 -3.58 15.44 11.67
C VAL A 93 -4.83 16.26 11.39
N PHE A 94 -5.61 15.78 10.44
CA PHE A 94 -6.80 16.43 9.92
C PHE A 94 -8.01 15.50 10.09
N ARG A 95 -9.22 16.07 10.02
CA ARG A 95 -10.43 15.29 9.78
C ARG A 95 -10.47 14.84 8.31
N PRO A 96 -11.36 13.88 7.95
CA PRO A 96 -11.54 13.47 6.56
C PRO A 96 -11.89 14.62 5.60
N ASP A 97 -12.51 15.70 6.09
CA ASP A 97 -12.84 16.91 5.33
C ASP A 97 -11.67 17.91 5.17
N ASN A 98 -10.46 17.52 5.61
CA ASN A 98 -9.23 18.31 5.63
C ASN A 98 -9.22 19.48 6.64
N THR A 99 -10.17 19.58 7.58
CA THR A 99 -10.04 20.51 8.71
C THR A 99 -9.01 20.01 9.71
N VAL A 100 -8.18 20.89 10.25
CA VAL A 100 -7.12 20.50 11.20
C VAL A 100 -7.72 20.04 12.55
N LEU A 101 -7.15 18.98 13.13
CA LEU A 101 -7.42 18.58 14.50
C LEU A 101 -6.47 19.32 15.45
N SER A 102 -6.95 19.69 16.64
CA SER A 102 -6.13 20.39 17.64
C SER A 102 -4.99 19.54 18.20
N ALA A 103 -5.14 18.21 18.16
CA ALA A 103 -4.13 17.24 18.55
C ALA A 103 -4.38 15.89 17.84
N PHE A 104 -3.41 14.99 17.91
CA PHE A 104 -3.63 13.59 17.55
C PHE A 104 -4.74 12.99 18.44
N PRO A 105 -5.71 12.23 17.87
CA PRO A 105 -6.61 11.46 18.68
C PRO A 105 -5.84 10.48 19.56
N PRO A 106 -6.27 10.24 20.80
CA PRO A 106 -5.48 9.47 21.77
C PRO A 106 -5.24 8.01 21.35
N TRP A 107 -6.03 7.48 20.41
CA TRP A 107 -5.85 6.14 19.85
C TRP A 107 -4.81 6.05 18.72
N LEU A 108 -4.40 7.18 18.10
CA LEU A 108 -3.35 7.27 17.10
C LEU A 108 -2.17 8.03 17.69
N THR A 109 -1.14 7.34 18.16
CA THR A 109 -0.05 7.95 18.93
C THR A 109 1.04 8.57 18.07
N GLY A 110 1.07 8.26 16.77
CA GLY A 110 1.97 8.90 15.83
C GLY A 110 1.91 8.30 14.44
N VAL A 111 2.41 9.04 13.46
CA VAL A 111 2.64 8.59 12.08
C VAL A 111 3.98 9.12 11.61
N GLU A 112 4.73 8.30 10.88
CA GLU A 112 6.03 8.68 10.33
C GLU A 112 6.28 8.05 8.96
N VAL A 113 7.22 8.63 8.22
CA VAL A 113 7.67 8.12 6.92
C VAL A 113 9.19 7.94 6.89
N GLY A 114 9.66 6.85 6.28
CA GLY A 114 11.08 6.61 6.02
C GLY A 114 11.53 7.39 4.79
N ILE A 115 12.53 8.26 4.93
CA ILE A 115 13.06 9.11 3.86
C ILE A 115 14.47 8.64 3.53
N SER A 116 14.82 8.63 2.25
CA SER A 116 16.15 8.26 1.79
C SER A 116 17.17 9.38 1.98
N GLY A 117 18.45 9.02 2.11
CA GLY A 117 19.56 9.95 2.21
C GLY A 117 20.77 9.31 2.89
N THR A 118 21.91 10.00 2.91
CA THR A 118 23.19 9.45 3.39
C THR A 118 23.16 8.90 4.81
N GLY A 119 22.24 9.38 5.66
CA GLY A 119 22.03 8.87 7.03
C GLY A 119 21.15 7.62 7.14
N ASN A 120 20.51 7.18 6.05
CA ASN A 120 19.65 6.01 6.00
C ASN A 120 20.36 4.89 5.25
N THR A 121 21.06 4.01 5.97
CA THR A 121 21.85 2.92 5.38
C THR A 121 21.02 1.92 4.58
N ALA A 122 19.71 1.84 4.84
CA ALA A 122 18.77 1.01 4.11
C ALA A 122 18.15 1.71 2.88
N ALA A 123 18.42 3.01 2.67
CA ALA A 123 18.04 3.77 1.49
C ALA A 123 18.92 5.04 1.35
N ILE A 124 20.17 4.87 0.94
CA ILE A 124 21.17 5.96 1.00
C ILE A 124 20.98 7.06 -0.05
N TYR A 125 20.29 6.76 -1.16
CA TYR A 125 20.15 7.69 -2.28
C TYR A 125 18.99 8.65 -2.05
N ASP A 126 19.30 9.91 -1.76
CA ASP A 126 18.36 10.95 -1.34
C ASP A 126 17.18 11.19 -2.30
N LYS A 127 17.36 10.96 -3.60
CA LYS A 127 16.29 11.10 -4.59
C LYS A 127 15.31 9.92 -4.64
N CYS A 128 15.57 8.80 -3.96
CA CYS A 128 14.71 7.62 -4.02
C CYS A 128 13.35 7.84 -3.34
N ALA A 129 13.32 8.29 -2.08
CA ALA A 129 12.11 8.59 -1.33
C ALA A 129 12.27 9.87 -0.49
N ARG A 130 11.56 10.93 -0.87
CA ARG A 130 11.62 12.23 -0.18
C ARG A 130 10.39 13.07 -0.46
N PHE A 131 10.27 14.22 0.18
CA PHE A 131 9.29 15.21 -0.23
C PHE A 131 9.80 16.00 -1.44
N ALA A 132 8.93 16.20 -2.43
CA ALA A 132 9.25 16.95 -3.63
C ALA A 132 9.46 18.43 -3.31
N THR A 133 10.48 19.04 -3.89
CA THR A 133 10.82 20.46 -3.82
C THR A 133 9.94 21.27 -4.78
N ALA A 134 10.00 22.60 -4.67
CA ALA A 134 9.27 23.48 -5.57
C ALA A 134 9.86 23.43 -7.00
N GLU A 135 11.17 23.24 -7.11
CA GLU A 135 11.92 23.14 -8.36
C GLU A 135 11.51 21.88 -9.14
N GLU A 136 11.26 20.77 -8.43
CA GLU A 136 10.82 19.51 -9.03
C GLU A 136 9.48 19.61 -9.74
N VAL A 137 8.57 20.49 -9.30
CA VAL A 137 7.22 20.63 -9.89
C VAL A 137 7.29 20.99 -11.37
N ASN A 138 8.29 21.79 -11.75
CA ASN A 138 8.45 22.31 -13.10
C ASN A 138 9.30 21.40 -14.00
N LEU A 139 9.81 20.29 -13.47
CA LEU A 139 10.59 19.33 -14.24
C LEU A 139 9.66 18.57 -15.20
N SER A 140 9.57 19.05 -16.44
CA SER A 140 8.92 18.36 -17.56
C SER A 140 9.88 17.35 -18.20
N ASN A 141 10.49 16.50 -17.37
CA ASN A 141 11.63 15.70 -17.81
C ASN A 141 11.23 14.37 -18.44
N CYS A 142 9.92 14.15 -18.62
CA CYS A 142 9.43 12.98 -19.31
C CYS A 142 9.41 13.17 -20.83
N ILE A 143 10.51 12.86 -21.51
CA ILE A 143 10.61 12.95 -22.98
C ILE A 143 10.13 11.64 -23.59
N PHE A 144 8.89 11.61 -24.08
CA PHE A 144 8.35 10.44 -24.78
C PHE A 144 7.91 10.80 -26.19
N GLY A 145 8.31 10.01 -27.19
CA GLY A 145 7.82 10.16 -28.57
C GLY A 145 8.03 11.57 -29.16
N GLY A 146 9.11 12.27 -28.78
CA GLY A 146 9.46 13.60 -29.28
C GLY A 146 8.81 14.80 -28.56
N GLY A 147 8.17 14.60 -27.40
CA GLY A 147 7.60 15.70 -26.61
C GLY A 147 7.81 15.57 -25.10
N ASN A 148 7.89 16.72 -24.42
CA ASN A 148 8.01 16.80 -22.96
C ASN A 148 6.65 16.56 -22.29
N LYS A 149 6.62 15.72 -21.26
CA LYS A 149 5.46 15.43 -20.42
C LYS A 149 5.76 15.76 -18.96
N VAL A 150 4.71 16.07 -18.22
CA VAL A 150 4.79 16.34 -16.77
C VAL A 150 4.73 15.01 -16.04
N CYS A 151 5.83 14.66 -15.37
CA CYS A 151 5.94 13.45 -14.55
C CYS A 151 6.64 13.72 -13.21
N SER A 152 6.64 14.99 -12.81
CA SER A 152 7.03 15.46 -11.50
C SER A 152 5.95 15.15 -10.46
N ALA A 153 6.34 15.06 -9.20
CA ALA A 153 5.37 15.13 -8.11
C ALA A 153 4.90 16.57 -7.89
N PRO A 154 3.65 16.77 -7.42
CA PRO A 154 3.22 18.05 -6.88
C PRO A 154 4.16 18.50 -5.76
N GLY A 155 4.40 19.81 -5.68
CA GLY A 155 5.38 20.37 -4.75
C GLY A 155 5.05 20.06 -3.30
N SER A 156 6.08 19.76 -2.52
CA SER A 156 6.02 19.43 -1.10
C SER A 156 5.34 18.10 -0.75
N TYR A 157 4.94 17.27 -1.72
CA TYR A 157 4.36 15.95 -1.44
C TYR A 157 5.41 14.86 -1.28
N TYR A 158 5.13 13.87 -0.43
CA TYR A 158 5.98 12.70 -0.27
C TYR A 158 5.92 11.82 -1.53
N ARG A 159 7.09 11.59 -2.11
CA ARG A 159 7.27 10.82 -3.33
C ARG A 159 8.27 9.69 -3.15
N VAL A 160 8.08 8.64 -3.92
CA VAL A 160 8.98 7.51 -4.08
C VAL A 160 9.17 7.31 -5.57
N SER A 161 10.40 7.41 -6.05
CA SER A 161 10.76 7.31 -7.46
C SER A 161 11.54 6.02 -7.69
N GLU A 162 10.89 5.03 -8.29
CA GLU A 162 11.50 3.72 -8.52
C GLU A 162 12.65 3.80 -9.52
N VAL A 163 12.58 4.77 -10.44
CA VAL A 163 13.70 5.18 -11.28
C VAL A 163 14.89 5.59 -10.43
N ASP A 164 14.71 6.55 -9.52
CA ASP A 164 15.82 7.03 -8.68
C ASP A 164 16.35 5.92 -7.77
N CYS A 165 15.47 5.09 -7.20
CA CYS A 165 15.81 3.94 -6.36
C CYS A 165 16.60 2.84 -7.09
N THR A 166 16.57 2.82 -8.43
CA THR A 166 17.28 1.86 -9.29
C THR A 166 18.40 2.51 -10.13
N SER A 167 18.45 3.84 -10.22
CA SER A 167 19.29 4.61 -11.17
C SER A 167 20.80 4.61 -10.92
N ALA A 168 21.25 4.42 -9.68
CA ALA A 168 22.65 4.62 -9.31
C ALA A 168 23.53 3.41 -9.67
N ALA A 169 24.81 3.65 -10.03
CA ALA A 169 25.85 2.63 -10.18
C ALA A 169 26.00 1.72 -8.93
N THR A 170 25.43 2.14 -7.81
CA THR A 170 25.16 1.39 -6.59
C THR A 170 23.72 0.86 -6.55
N LEU A 171 23.36 -0.03 -7.48
CA LEU A 171 22.11 -0.84 -7.55
C LEU A 171 21.80 -1.69 -6.29
N LEU A 172 22.53 -1.48 -5.19
CA LEU A 172 22.69 -2.39 -4.05
C LEU A 172 22.19 -1.84 -2.71
N SER A 173 21.59 -0.65 -2.62
CA SER A 173 21.44 0.00 -1.30
C SER A 173 20.02 0.30 -0.83
N VAL A 174 18.99 -0.11 -1.57
CA VAL A 174 17.61 -0.09 -1.04
C VAL A 174 17.15 -1.52 -0.84
N ASN A 175 17.20 -1.97 0.42
CA ASN A 175 16.75 -3.30 0.81
C ASN A 175 15.24 -3.44 0.66
N ASP A 176 14.79 -4.68 0.43
CA ASP A 176 13.38 -5.01 0.60
C ASP A 176 12.94 -4.68 2.02
N GLY A 177 11.83 -3.98 2.13
CA GLY A 177 11.17 -3.78 3.40
C GLY A 177 10.64 -5.11 3.92
N ASP A 178 11.07 -5.47 5.13
CA ASP A 178 10.68 -6.71 5.82
C ASP A 178 9.75 -6.44 7.02
N GLY A 179 9.39 -5.18 7.24
CA GLY A 179 8.54 -4.78 8.36
C GLY A 179 9.31 -4.51 9.64
N SER A 180 10.64 -4.67 9.63
CA SER A 180 11.51 -4.36 10.75
C SER A 180 11.59 -2.84 11.02
N ALA A 181 12.27 -2.50 12.11
CA ALA A 181 12.59 -1.10 12.45
C ALA A 181 13.59 -0.47 11.46
N THR A 182 14.40 -1.29 10.78
CA THR A 182 15.51 -0.88 9.91
C THR A 182 15.13 -0.69 8.44
N ASP A 183 13.86 -0.90 8.08
CA ASP A 183 13.38 -0.58 6.74
C ASP A 183 13.73 0.87 6.37
N GLY A 184 14.25 1.09 5.15
CA GLY A 184 14.68 2.42 4.73
C GLY A 184 13.51 3.32 4.29
N ILE A 185 12.55 2.74 3.56
CA ILE A 185 11.43 3.45 2.94
C ILE A 185 10.13 2.80 3.38
N TYR A 186 9.36 3.53 4.19
CA TYR A 186 8.14 3.02 4.80
C TYR A 186 7.17 4.14 5.16
N ILE A 187 5.95 3.75 5.51
CA ILE A 187 4.95 4.55 6.23
C ILE A 187 4.58 3.76 7.48
N ARG A 188 4.65 4.36 8.67
CA ARG A 188 4.27 3.73 9.93
C ARG A 188 3.19 4.53 10.64
N ALA A 189 2.27 3.83 11.27
CA ALA A 189 1.27 4.39 12.17
C ALA A 189 1.23 3.60 13.47
N TYR A 190 1.24 4.31 14.59
CA TYR A 190 1.25 3.76 15.93
C TYR A 190 -0.13 3.95 16.57
N PHE A 191 -0.67 2.88 17.14
CA PHE A 191 -1.97 2.88 17.79
C PHE A 191 -1.83 2.63 19.28
N SER A 192 -2.67 3.29 20.08
CA SER A 192 -2.76 2.99 21.50
C SER A 192 -3.45 1.66 21.73
N ARG A 193 -2.95 0.84 22.66
CA ARG A 193 -3.63 -0.36 23.17
C ARG A 193 -4.31 -0.17 24.53
N ASP A 194 -4.30 1.07 25.01
CA ASP A 194 -5.12 1.49 26.13
C ASP A 194 -6.61 1.44 25.74
N THR A 195 -7.38 0.57 26.39
CA THR A 195 -8.79 0.32 26.10
C THR A 195 -9.70 1.51 26.41
N ALA A 196 -9.22 2.47 27.20
CA ALA A 196 -9.90 3.75 27.39
C ALA A 196 -9.77 4.70 26.18
N LYS A 197 -8.86 4.39 25.23
CA LYS A 197 -8.58 5.20 24.03
C LYS A 197 -9.03 4.48 22.75
N LEU A 198 -8.78 3.18 22.65
CA LEU A 198 -9.20 2.30 21.56
C LEU A 198 -9.78 1.02 22.15
N ALA A 199 -11.08 0.80 22.01
CA ALA A 199 -11.76 -0.32 22.66
C ALA A 199 -11.21 -1.66 22.14
N ALA A 200 -11.26 -2.69 22.99
CA ALA A 200 -10.72 -4.02 22.64
C ALA A 200 -11.41 -4.68 21.44
N HIS A 201 -12.62 -4.24 21.07
CA HIS A 201 -13.39 -4.75 19.94
C HIS A 201 -13.29 -3.88 18.68
N GLU A 202 -12.57 -2.75 18.74
CA GLU A 202 -12.42 -1.85 17.60
C GLU A 202 -11.28 -2.30 16.68
N ASN A 203 -11.53 -2.20 15.38
CA ASN A 203 -10.55 -2.32 14.33
C ASN A 203 -10.28 -0.94 13.71
N ILE A 204 -9.28 -0.86 12.83
CA ILE A 204 -9.00 0.37 12.09
C ILE A 204 -9.17 0.12 10.60
N LEU A 205 -9.97 0.95 9.93
CA LEU A 205 -9.96 1.06 8.49
C LEU A 205 -8.96 2.13 8.07
N ALA A 206 -7.90 1.74 7.38
CA ALA A 206 -6.95 2.64 6.75
C ALA A 206 -7.34 2.86 5.27
N VAL A 207 -7.51 4.13 4.87
CA VAL A 207 -7.78 4.55 3.50
C VAL A 207 -6.56 5.32 3.00
N ILE A 208 -5.81 4.73 2.07
CA ILE A 208 -4.56 5.27 1.53
C ILE A 208 -4.87 5.92 0.19
N GLU A 209 -4.54 7.19 0.04
CA GLU A 209 -4.68 7.95 -1.19
C GLU A 209 -3.30 8.19 -1.81
N TYR A 210 -3.13 7.81 -3.08
CA TYR A 210 -1.86 7.89 -3.79
C TYR A 210 -2.06 8.07 -5.29
N SER A 211 -1.05 8.58 -5.98
CA SER A 211 -0.92 8.54 -7.44
C SER A 211 0.26 7.64 -7.78
N ALA A 212 0.08 6.69 -8.68
CA ALA A 212 1.15 5.77 -9.09
C ALA A 212 1.20 5.62 -10.62
N THR A 213 2.42 5.50 -11.12
CA THR A 213 2.74 5.31 -12.53
C THR A 213 3.82 4.24 -12.65
N SER A 214 3.74 3.39 -13.68
CA SER A 214 4.72 2.34 -13.96
C SER A 214 5.17 2.41 -15.43
N PHE A 215 6.26 1.73 -15.78
CA PHE A 215 6.67 1.52 -17.17
C PHE A 215 5.84 0.44 -17.83
N HIS A 216 5.77 -0.70 -17.18
CA HIS A 216 5.01 -1.81 -17.72
C HIS A 216 3.52 -1.57 -17.45
N LYS A 217 2.72 -1.76 -18.50
CA LYS A 217 1.28 -1.74 -18.41
C LYS A 217 0.82 -2.70 -17.31
N PHE A 218 -0.07 -2.22 -16.44
CA PHE A 218 -0.75 -3.10 -15.51
C PHE A 218 -1.46 -4.19 -16.31
N GLN A 219 -1.15 -5.45 -16.00
CA GLN A 219 -1.72 -6.55 -16.74
C GLN A 219 -3.24 -6.60 -16.51
N SER A 220 -4.01 -6.49 -17.58
CA SER A 220 -5.48 -6.51 -17.49
C SER A 220 -6.02 -7.86 -17.04
N ASP A 221 -5.26 -8.94 -17.26
CA ASP A 221 -5.58 -10.27 -16.76
C ASP A 221 -4.82 -10.56 -15.46
N PRO A 222 -5.50 -10.67 -14.30
CA PRO A 222 -4.87 -11.03 -13.03
C PRO A 222 -4.16 -12.38 -13.06
N LYS A 223 -4.44 -13.27 -14.02
CA LYS A 223 -3.71 -14.55 -14.16
C LYS A 223 -2.24 -14.35 -14.48
N SER A 224 -1.89 -13.24 -15.15
CA SER A 224 -0.49 -12.89 -15.41
C SER A 224 0.32 -12.67 -14.12
N CYS A 225 -0.35 -12.27 -13.03
CA CYS A 225 0.22 -12.17 -11.70
C CYS A 225 0.51 -13.53 -11.05
N MET A 226 0.00 -14.62 -11.62
CA MET A 226 0.09 -15.95 -11.05
C MET A 226 1.06 -16.80 -11.87
N SER A 227 1.99 -17.47 -11.19
CA SER A 227 2.78 -18.57 -11.76
C SER A 227 2.22 -19.88 -11.23
N GLY A 228 1.24 -20.43 -11.95
CA GLY A 228 0.41 -21.54 -11.47
C GLY A 228 -0.50 -21.12 -10.32
N VAL A 229 -0.31 -21.70 -9.14
CA VAL A 229 -1.05 -21.35 -7.91
C VAL A 229 -0.36 -20.26 -7.09
N ASN A 230 0.87 -19.88 -7.46
CA ASN A 230 1.66 -18.93 -6.70
C ASN A 230 1.46 -17.52 -7.24
N PHE A 231 1.14 -16.59 -6.33
CA PHE A 231 1.08 -15.18 -6.65
C PHE A 231 2.49 -14.57 -6.68
N SER A 232 2.78 -13.79 -7.71
CA SER A 232 4.00 -12.99 -7.86
C SER A 232 3.62 -11.53 -8.10
N ALA A 233 3.82 -10.68 -7.10
CA ALA A 233 3.57 -9.25 -7.22
C ALA A 233 4.41 -8.61 -8.33
N ASP A 234 5.62 -9.12 -8.52
CA ASP A 234 6.56 -8.69 -9.55
C ASP A 234 6.09 -9.02 -10.96
N ASN A 235 5.07 -9.87 -11.13
CA ASN A 235 4.46 -10.07 -12.45
C ASN A 235 3.37 -9.03 -12.72
N CYS A 236 2.73 -8.49 -11.69
CA CYS A 236 1.63 -7.54 -11.82
C CYS A 236 2.06 -6.09 -12.04
N SER A 237 3.17 -5.70 -11.43
CA SER A 237 3.56 -4.29 -11.31
C SER A 237 5.06 -4.12 -11.19
N ASP A 238 5.53 -2.92 -11.55
CA ASP A 238 6.94 -2.57 -11.46
C ASP A 238 7.44 -2.43 -10.03
N PHE A 239 6.53 -2.16 -9.11
CA PHE A 239 6.82 -2.03 -7.69
C PHE A 239 5.62 -2.49 -6.89
N SER A 240 5.90 -3.00 -5.71
CA SER A 240 4.88 -3.37 -4.75
C SER A 240 5.28 -2.87 -3.36
N TRP A 241 4.34 -2.99 -2.44
CA TRP A 241 4.54 -2.62 -1.04
C TRP A 241 4.08 -3.78 -0.18
N LYS A 242 4.79 -4.08 0.90
CA LYS A 242 4.36 -5.06 1.89
C LYS A 242 3.72 -4.33 3.07
N VAL A 243 2.63 -4.89 3.55
CA VAL A 243 1.87 -4.34 4.67
C VAL A 243 2.00 -5.28 5.86
N PHE A 244 2.41 -4.70 6.98
CA PHE A 244 2.68 -5.40 8.23
C PHE A 244 1.83 -4.82 9.35
N LEU A 245 1.43 -5.70 10.26
CA LEU A 245 0.80 -5.34 11.50
C LEU A 245 1.54 -6.10 12.61
N ARG A 246 2.16 -5.36 13.53
CA ARG A 246 3.00 -5.96 14.59
C ARG A 246 2.92 -5.19 15.91
N SER A 247 3.57 -5.74 16.93
CA SER A 247 3.84 -5.03 18.17
C SER A 247 5.08 -4.14 18.05
N ALA A 248 4.95 -2.89 18.47
CA ALA A 248 6.00 -1.90 18.54
C ALA A 248 7.03 -2.35 19.59
N GLY A 249 8.27 -2.48 19.16
CA GLY A 249 9.36 -3.02 19.99
C GLY A 249 9.64 -4.50 19.78
N SER A 250 8.82 -5.23 19.00
CA SER A 250 9.23 -6.58 18.58
C SER A 250 10.42 -6.50 17.61
N SER A 251 11.47 -7.26 17.92
CA SER A 251 12.63 -7.49 17.06
C SER A 251 12.40 -8.58 16.01
N THR A 252 11.30 -9.33 16.11
CA THR A 252 10.98 -10.37 15.14
C THR A 252 10.44 -9.74 13.87
N VAL A 253 11.00 -10.14 12.72
CA VAL A 253 10.49 -9.77 11.39
C VAL A 253 9.08 -10.37 11.24
N PRO A 254 8.03 -9.53 11.18
CA PRO A 254 6.66 -10.03 11.03
C PRO A 254 6.45 -10.58 9.62
N GLN A 255 5.55 -11.56 9.48
CA GLN A 255 5.05 -11.92 8.16
C GLN A 255 4.14 -10.79 7.64
N PRO A 256 4.28 -10.36 6.37
CA PRO A 256 3.33 -9.41 5.79
C PRO A 256 1.95 -10.07 5.72
N PHE A 257 0.91 -9.37 6.16
CA PHE A 257 -0.45 -9.89 6.05
C PHE A 257 -1.11 -9.49 4.71
N MET A 258 -0.50 -8.56 3.97
CA MET A 258 -0.98 -8.11 2.67
C MET A 258 0.18 -7.58 1.82
N THR A 259 0.09 -7.82 0.51
CA THR A 259 0.88 -7.09 -0.49
C THR A 259 -0.01 -6.03 -1.14
N LEU A 260 0.40 -4.78 -1.06
CA LEU A 260 -0.22 -3.66 -1.74
C LEU A 260 0.43 -3.50 -3.12
N ILE A 261 -0.37 -3.72 -4.16
CA ILE A 261 -0.01 -3.40 -5.54
C ILE A 261 -0.78 -2.13 -5.91
N PRO A 262 -0.10 -0.98 -6.01
CA PRO A 262 -0.76 0.27 -6.34
C PRO A 262 -1.40 0.15 -7.72
N ARG A 263 -2.63 0.64 -7.88
CA ARG A 263 -3.25 0.72 -9.20
C ARG A 263 -2.54 1.83 -9.98
N MET A 264 -2.01 1.47 -11.14
CA MET A 264 -1.31 2.41 -12.01
C MET A 264 -2.34 3.23 -12.79
N THR A 265 -2.22 4.55 -12.68
CA THR A 265 -3.15 5.51 -13.31
C THR A 265 -2.67 5.99 -14.67
N GLY A 266 -1.37 5.87 -14.88
CA GLY A 266 -0.72 5.95 -16.17
C GLY A 266 0.28 4.82 -16.29
N TYR A 267 0.64 4.48 -17.51
CA TYR A 267 1.81 3.69 -17.77
C TYR A 267 2.61 4.34 -18.88
N VAL A 268 3.92 4.33 -18.69
CA VAL A 268 4.88 4.92 -19.58
C VAL A 268 5.16 3.93 -20.70
N GLU A 269 4.36 3.97 -21.76
CA GLU A 269 4.61 3.25 -23.01
C GLU A 269 4.99 4.24 -24.11
N GLU A 270 6.03 3.86 -24.87
CA GLU A 270 6.64 4.64 -25.96
C GLU A 270 5.62 5.10 -27.02
N THR A 271 4.54 4.34 -27.22
CA THR A 271 3.54 4.56 -28.28
C THR A 271 2.24 5.22 -27.82
N THR A 272 1.84 5.08 -26.54
CA THR A 272 0.55 5.59 -26.03
C THR A 272 0.68 6.78 -25.07
N LEU A 273 1.89 7.09 -24.57
CA LEU A 273 2.29 8.36 -23.95
C LEU A 273 1.40 8.84 -22.77
N LYS A 274 0.77 7.93 -22.02
CA LYS A 274 -0.08 8.31 -20.88
C LYS A 274 0.74 8.53 -19.61
N THR A 275 1.07 9.79 -19.37
CA THR A 275 1.56 10.30 -18.08
C THR A 275 0.40 10.88 -17.27
N GLY A 276 0.50 10.79 -15.93
CA GLY A 276 -0.53 11.23 -14.98
C GLY A 276 -1.20 10.03 -14.27
N GLY A 277 -1.51 10.06 -12.97
CA GLY A 277 -1.49 11.16 -12.00
C GLY A 277 -2.78 11.20 -11.17
N GLU A 278 -3.83 10.50 -11.62
CA GLU A 278 -5.08 10.40 -10.88
C GLU A 278 -4.83 9.83 -9.49
N VAL A 279 -5.51 10.41 -8.50
CA VAL A 279 -5.46 9.91 -7.14
C VAL A 279 -6.35 8.67 -7.06
N GLN A 280 -5.78 7.57 -6.59
CA GLN A 280 -6.48 6.33 -6.28
C GLN A 280 -6.53 6.14 -4.77
N SER A 281 -7.55 5.42 -4.31
CA SER A 281 -7.69 5.02 -2.91
C SER A 281 -7.58 3.52 -2.75
N LYS A 282 -6.88 3.05 -1.71
CA LYS A 282 -6.92 1.66 -1.25
C LYS A 282 -7.39 1.61 0.20
N GLN A 283 -8.32 0.68 0.48
CA GLN A 283 -8.82 0.41 1.81
C GLN A 283 -8.15 -0.85 2.39
N VAL A 284 -7.72 -0.77 3.64
CA VAL A 284 -7.12 -1.88 4.39
C VAL A 284 -7.77 -1.92 5.77
N ILE A 285 -8.33 -3.07 6.15
CA ILE A 285 -8.82 -3.29 7.51
C ILE A 285 -7.66 -3.84 8.35
N LEU A 286 -7.37 -3.18 9.45
CA LEU A 286 -6.36 -3.57 10.44
C LEU A 286 -7.10 -4.29 11.57
N PRO A 287 -6.95 -5.63 11.70
CA PRO A 287 -7.67 -6.43 12.68
C PRO A 287 -7.08 -6.25 14.09
N LEU A 288 -7.13 -5.04 14.65
CA LEU A 288 -6.59 -4.73 15.97
C LEU A 288 -7.37 -5.40 17.10
N ALA A 289 -8.65 -5.73 16.89
CA ALA A 289 -9.49 -6.40 17.88
C ALA A 289 -9.09 -7.86 18.12
N SER A 290 -8.47 -8.52 17.14
CA SER A 290 -8.09 -9.94 17.28
C SER A 290 -6.85 -10.15 18.16
N ASP A 291 -6.04 -9.11 18.35
CA ASP A 291 -4.80 -9.21 19.14
C ASP A 291 -4.47 -7.87 19.82
N GLY A 292 -4.50 -7.89 21.15
CA GLY A 292 -4.21 -6.76 22.04
C GLY A 292 -2.79 -6.21 21.95
N THR A 293 -1.86 -6.95 21.36
CA THR A 293 -0.43 -6.61 21.29
C THR A 293 -0.07 -5.86 20.01
N LEU A 294 -0.89 -5.96 18.97
CA LEU A 294 -0.68 -5.32 17.67
C LEU A 294 -0.97 -3.83 17.76
N ASN A 295 0.04 -3.00 17.54
CA ASN A 295 -0.07 -1.55 17.74
C ASN A 295 0.74 -0.73 16.72
N LEU A 296 1.38 -1.39 15.75
CA LEU A 296 2.15 -0.77 14.69
C LEU A 296 1.69 -1.29 13.34
N PHE A 297 1.11 -0.41 12.54
CA PHE A 297 0.86 -0.61 11.12
C PHE A 297 2.04 -0.07 10.32
N GLN A 298 2.53 -0.85 9.37
CA GLN A 298 3.67 -0.46 8.54
C GLN A 298 3.43 -0.86 7.08
N ILE A 299 3.66 0.08 6.18
CA ILE A 299 3.73 -0.16 4.74
C ILE A 299 5.20 0.02 4.36
N SER A 300 5.86 -1.03 3.87
CA SER A 300 7.26 -0.95 3.46
C SER A 300 7.43 -1.19 1.98
N ARG A 301 8.36 -0.45 1.37
CA ARG A 301 8.70 -0.59 -0.04
C ARG A 301 9.32 -1.96 -0.30
N THR A 302 8.96 -2.62 -1.40
CA THR A 302 9.76 -3.73 -1.93
C THR A 302 10.60 -3.26 -3.11
N LYS A 303 11.70 -3.96 -3.39
CA LYS A 303 12.55 -3.67 -4.53
C LYS A 303 11.73 -3.74 -5.79
N SER A 304 11.82 -2.69 -6.60
CA SER A 304 11.22 -2.67 -7.92
C SER A 304 11.82 -3.77 -8.80
N ARG A 305 10.98 -4.35 -9.65
CA ARG A 305 11.45 -5.26 -10.70
C ARG A 305 12.20 -4.53 -11.80
N LEU A 306 12.17 -3.20 -11.85
CA LEU A 306 12.89 -2.41 -12.85
C LEU A 306 14.39 -2.67 -12.70
N LYS A 307 14.96 -3.49 -13.59
CA LYS A 307 16.39 -3.62 -13.73
C LYS A 307 16.86 -2.81 -14.93
N PRO A 308 18.11 -2.30 -14.89
CA PRO A 308 18.73 -1.72 -16.07
C PRO A 308 18.71 -2.65 -17.30
N ALA A 309 18.76 -3.97 -17.07
CA ALA A 309 18.71 -5.00 -18.11
C ALA A 309 17.30 -5.26 -18.68
N ASP A 310 16.24 -5.04 -17.90
CA ASP A 310 14.85 -5.19 -18.37
C ASP A 310 14.44 -4.08 -19.35
N LEU A 311 15.36 -3.14 -19.59
CA LEU A 311 15.20 -2.00 -20.48
C LEU A 311 16.10 -2.12 -21.73
N ASP A 312 16.65 -3.30 -22.07
CA ASP A 312 17.35 -3.64 -23.33
C ASP A 312 18.00 -2.45 -24.09
N GLY A 313 19.11 -1.90 -23.54
CA GLY A 313 19.85 -0.79 -24.15
C GLY A 313 19.22 0.60 -24.01
N ALA A 314 17.98 0.68 -23.54
CA ALA A 314 17.23 1.89 -23.28
C ALA A 314 17.49 2.47 -21.89
N TRP A 315 18.40 1.99 -21.05
CA TRP A 315 18.66 2.63 -19.74
C TRP A 315 19.16 4.08 -19.84
N ASN A 316 20.08 4.34 -20.78
CA ASN A 316 20.53 5.71 -21.05
C ASN A 316 19.43 6.53 -21.73
N ALA A 317 18.61 5.90 -22.57
CA ALA A 317 17.41 6.52 -23.11
C ALA A 317 16.42 6.82 -21.98
N PHE A 318 16.29 5.95 -20.98
CA PHE A 318 15.35 5.99 -19.85
C PHE A 318 15.69 7.07 -18.84
N ILE A 319 16.97 7.19 -18.45
CA ILE A 319 17.42 8.35 -17.65
C ILE A 319 17.28 9.62 -18.49
N GLY A 320 17.53 9.57 -19.80
CA GLY A 320 17.27 10.69 -20.71
C GLY A 320 15.78 11.01 -20.89
N VAL A 321 14.90 10.01 -20.71
CA VAL A 321 13.47 10.06 -20.96
C VAL A 321 12.71 10.41 -19.70
N CYS A 322 13.12 10.02 -18.51
CA CYS A 322 12.46 10.41 -17.26
C CYS A 322 13.18 11.58 -16.58
N GLY A 323 14.49 11.70 -16.78
CA GLY A 323 15.34 12.50 -15.91
C GLY A 323 15.39 11.96 -14.49
N GLU A 324 16.19 12.62 -13.65
CA GLU A 324 16.19 12.34 -12.21
C GLU A 324 14.97 12.99 -11.54
N SER A 325 14.55 12.45 -10.39
CA SER A 325 13.53 13.06 -9.53
C SER A 325 12.10 13.13 -10.11
N THR A 326 11.76 12.22 -11.03
CA THR A 326 10.42 12.15 -11.65
C THR A 326 9.65 10.91 -11.20
N PRO A 327 9.02 10.94 -10.00
CA PRO A 327 8.32 9.77 -9.45
C PRO A 327 7.08 9.37 -10.24
N LEU A 328 6.50 10.27 -11.03
CA LEU A 328 5.38 9.93 -11.92
C LEU A 328 5.86 9.48 -13.30
N CYS A 329 7.17 9.25 -13.49
CA CYS A 329 7.68 8.41 -14.58
C CYS A 329 7.55 6.93 -14.19
N ALA A 330 8.13 6.54 -13.05
CA ALA A 330 7.72 5.35 -12.33
C ALA A 330 7.95 5.49 -10.84
N GLY A 331 6.90 5.17 -10.09
CA GLY A 331 6.88 5.33 -8.65
C GLY A 331 5.52 5.77 -8.15
N THR A 332 5.52 6.32 -6.94
CA THR A 332 4.31 6.63 -6.18
C THR A 332 4.45 7.99 -5.50
N VAL A 333 3.38 8.78 -5.56
CA VAL A 333 3.20 9.97 -4.74
C VAL A 333 2.08 9.68 -3.76
N PHE A 334 2.40 9.70 -2.47
CA PHE A 334 1.39 9.52 -1.43
C PHE A 334 0.74 10.88 -1.15
N GLN A 335 -0.60 10.89 -1.17
CA GLN A 335 -1.39 12.09 -0.92
C GLN A 335 -1.80 12.14 0.56
N SER A 336 -2.41 11.05 1.03
CA SER A 336 -2.88 10.94 2.41
C SER A 336 -3.07 9.50 2.87
N ILE A 337 -3.17 9.32 4.18
CA ILE A 337 -3.75 8.13 4.80
C ILE A 337 -4.78 8.57 5.84
N THR A 338 -5.99 8.01 5.76
CA THR A 338 -7.07 8.27 6.73
C THR A 338 -7.37 7.00 7.51
N PHE A 339 -7.32 7.10 8.83
CA PHE A 339 -7.67 6.01 9.73
C PHE A 339 -9.06 6.26 10.31
N TYR A 340 -9.93 5.26 10.26
CA TYR A 340 -11.25 5.25 10.89
C TYR A 340 -11.31 4.15 11.93
N ARG A 341 -11.79 4.46 13.13
CA ARG A 341 -12.20 3.45 14.11
C ARG A 341 -13.51 2.81 13.68
N ILE A 342 -13.52 1.48 13.60
CA ILE A 342 -14.68 0.67 13.21
C ILE A 342 -14.93 -0.49 14.17
#